data_AF-A0A3D5KZR3-F1
#
_entry.id   AF-A0A3D5KZR3-F1
#
_cell.length_a   1.000
_cell.length_b   1.000
_cell.length_c   1.000
_cell.angle_alpha   90.00
_cell.angle_beta   90.00
_cell.angle_gamma   90.00
#
_symmetry.space_group_name_H-M   'P 1'
#
loop_
_entity.id
_entity.type
_entity.pdbx_description
1 polymer ?
#
loop_
_entity_poly.entity_id
_entity_poly.type
_entity_poly.pdbx_seq_one_letter_code
_entity_poly.pdbx_strand_id
1 'polypeptide(L)'
;MPEKGQVLPLRPHHGLCILSFEGHGYDEDFTAHMQDVVQGLRGDSETEVRLTKGCDNLCAHCPNRKGDDCSSKKPPVFDEKVLEKAGLSYGQVLTWGELSQKTKVLFRESLEQICGTCEWYPICDRKREEVTAQKP
;
A
#
# COMPACT_ATOMS: atom_id res chain seq x y z
N MET A 1 9.12 -15.59 -1.94
CA MET A 1 9.47 -15.05 -0.62
C MET A 1 10.67 -14.14 -0.81
N PRO A 2 10.63 -12.84 -0.48
CA PRO A 2 11.83 -12.01 -0.50
C PRO A 2 12.89 -12.61 0.44
N GLU A 3 14.16 -12.53 0.05
CA GLU A 3 15.27 -13.05 0.85
C GLU A 3 15.42 -12.25 2.16
N LYS A 4 15.80 -12.90 3.26
CA LYS A 4 16.06 -12.22 4.54
C LYS A 4 17.10 -11.12 4.34
N GLY A 5 16.70 -9.86 4.60
CA GLY A 5 17.56 -8.67 4.44
C GLY A 5 17.33 -7.86 3.17
N GLN A 6 16.34 -8.22 2.34
CA GLN A 6 15.97 -7.44 1.16
C GLN A 6 14.94 -6.36 1.51
N VAL A 7 15.31 -5.09 1.29
CA VAL A 7 14.39 -3.95 1.44
C VAL A 7 13.38 -3.94 0.29
N LEU A 8 12.10 -4.08 0.61
CA LEU A 8 11.01 -4.15 -0.37
C LEU A 8 10.64 -2.75 -0.86
N PRO A 9 10.71 -2.44 -2.16
CA PRO A 9 10.15 -1.19 -2.68
C PRO A 9 8.62 -1.23 -2.52
N LEU A 10 8.07 -0.18 -1.93
CA LEU A 10 6.65 -0.05 -1.68
C LEU A 10 6.19 1.39 -1.96
N ARG A 11 5.08 1.56 -2.68
CA ARG A 11 4.47 2.86 -2.86
C ARG A 11 3.75 3.30 -1.59
N PRO A 12 3.83 4.59 -1.20
CA PRO A 12 3.19 5.08 0.02
C PRO A 12 1.70 4.72 0.13
N HIS A 13 0.91 4.87 -0.94
CA HIS A 13 -0.53 4.54 -0.88
C HIS A 13 -0.81 3.05 -0.68
N HIS A 14 0.09 2.14 -1.09
CA HIS A 14 -0.09 0.72 -0.84
C HIS A 14 -0.05 0.37 0.65
N GLY A 15 0.60 1.20 1.48
CA GLY A 15 0.52 1.06 2.93
C GLY A 15 -0.92 1.21 3.47
N LEU A 16 -1.81 1.91 2.77
CA LEU A 16 -3.26 1.93 3.06
C LEU A 16 -3.96 0.72 2.42
N CYS A 17 -3.71 0.46 1.14
CA CYS A 17 -4.38 -0.63 0.40
C CYS A 17 -4.17 -1.99 1.04
N ILE A 18 -2.97 -2.27 1.56
CA ILE A 18 -2.62 -3.53 2.21
C ILE A 18 -3.43 -3.73 3.51
N LEU A 19 -3.85 -2.67 4.21
CA LEU A 19 -4.64 -2.81 5.43
C LEU A 19 -6.05 -3.35 5.16
N SER A 20 -6.66 -2.95 4.04
CA SER A 20 -8.03 -3.31 3.67
C SER A 20 -8.14 -4.31 2.54
N PHE A 21 -7.02 -4.84 2.03
CA PHE A 21 -7.02 -5.80 0.93
C PHE A 21 -7.81 -7.07 1.27
N GLU A 22 -8.70 -7.48 0.36
CA GLU A 22 -9.57 -8.66 0.48
C GLU A 22 -9.67 -9.49 -0.81
N GLY A 23 -8.65 -9.43 -1.67
CA GLY A 23 -8.62 -10.23 -2.90
C GLY A 23 -9.32 -9.58 -4.09
N HIS A 24 -9.39 -8.25 -4.13
CA HIS A 24 -9.85 -7.49 -5.29
C HIS A 24 -8.68 -6.83 -6.01
N GLY A 25 -8.56 -7.10 -7.31
CA GLY A 25 -7.54 -6.51 -8.18
C GLY A 25 -8.02 -6.36 -9.62
N TYR A 26 -7.13 -5.93 -10.50
CA TYR A 26 -7.45 -5.70 -11.92
C TYR A 26 -7.69 -6.98 -12.72
N ASP A 27 -6.97 -8.05 -12.37
CA ASP A 27 -7.06 -9.38 -12.97
C ASP A 27 -6.59 -10.43 -11.94
N GLU A 28 -6.73 -11.71 -12.29
CA GLU A 28 -6.40 -12.83 -11.40
C GLU A 28 -4.90 -12.88 -11.05
N ASP A 29 -4.01 -12.66 -12.02
CA ASP A 29 -2.55 -12.72 -11.84
C ASP A 29 -2.05 -11.61 -10.92
N PHE A 30 -2.55 -10.39 -11.09
CA PHE A 30 -2.28 -9.26 -10.21
C PHE A 30 -2.84 -9.51 -8.81
N THR A 31 -4.05 -10.06 -8.73
CA THR A 31 -4.71 -10.31 -7.44
C THR A 31 -3.97 -11.37 -6.64
N ALA A 32 -3.54 -12.47 -7.28
CA ALA A 32 -2.74 -13.51 -6.64
C ALA A 32 -1.39 -12.97 -6.16
N HIS A 33 -0.68 -12.22 -7.00
CA HIS A 33 0.59 -11.61 -6.62
C HIS A 33 0.43 -10.64 -5.44
N MET A 34 -0.59 -9.78 -5.48
CA MET A 34 -0.88 -8.85 -4.39
C MET A 34 -1.22 -9.59 -3.09
N GLN A 35 -1.98 -10.70 -3.18
CA GLN A 35 -2.31 -11.55 -2.03
C GLN A 35 -1.06 -12.12 -1.37
N ASP A 36 -0.10 -12.62 -2.15
CA ASP A 36 1.16 -13.17 -1.63
C ASP A 36 2.00 -12.09 -0.91
N VAL A 37 2.13 -10.90 -1.50
CA VAL A 37 2.88 -9.79 -0.90
C VAL A 37 2.20 -9.29 0.38
N VAL A 38 0.87 -9.17 0.36
CA VAL A 38 0.07 -8.76 1.53
C VAL A 38 0.24 -9.76 2.68
N GLN A 39 0.18 -11.07 2.40
CA GLN A 39 0.39 -12.10 3.41
C GLN A 39 1.81 -12.05 3.98
N GLY A 40 2.83 -11.84 3.15
CA GLY A 40 4.21 -11.68 3.59
C GLY A 40 4.38 -10.50 4.55
N LEU A 41 3.89 -9.32 4.16
CA LEU A 41 4.00 -8.11 5.00
C LEU A 41 3.18 -8.23 6.29
N ARG A 42 1.94 -8.73 6.22
CA ARG A 42 1.12 -8.94 7.42
C ARG A 42 1.70 -10.01 8.37
N GLY A 43 2.48 -10.96 7.84
CA GLY A 43 3.12 -12.02 8.61
C GLY A 43 4.45 -11.64 9.25
N ASP A 44 5.09 -10.55 8.80
CA ASP A 44 6.39 -10.11 9.30
C ASP A 44 6.46 -8.57 9.38
N SER A 45 6.22 -8.04 10.57
CA SER A 45 6.28 -6.59 10.86
C SER A 45 7.67 -6.00 10.67
N GLU A 46 8.72 -6.81 10.76
CA GLU A 46 10.11 -6.36 10.68
C GLU A 46 10.61 -6.27 9.23
N THR A 47 9.77 -6.63 8.26
CA THR A 47 10.09 -6.46 6.84
C THR A 47 10.40 -5.00 6.55
N GLU A 48 11.63 -4.72 6.11
CA GLU A 48 12.02 -3.38 5.69
C GLU A 48 11.37 -3.03 4.35
N VAL A 49 10.72 -1.86 4.31
CA VAL A 49 10.12 -1.29 3.11
C VAL A 49 10.79 0.04 2.78
N ARG A 50 11.04 0.28 1.49
CA ARG A 50 11.53 1.56 0.98
C ARG A 50 10.42 2.26 0.22
N LEU A 51 10.08 3.47 0.65
CA LEU A 51 9.07 4.27 -0.04
C LEU A 51 9.59 4.73 -1.40
N THR A 52 8.98 4.26 -2.48
CA THR A 52 9.47 4.51 -3.84
C THR A 52 8.47 5.32 -4.68
N LYS A 53 9.00 6.06 -5.66
CA LYS A 53 8.24 6.62 -6.78
C LYS A 53 8.06 5.55 -7.86
N GLY A 54 7.03 5.72 -8.70
CA GLY A 54 6.76 4.83 -9.83
C GLY A 54 6.12 3.51 -9.40
N CYS A 55 6.43 2.44 -10.12
CA CYS A 55 5.98 1.08 -9.80
C CYS A 55 6.80 0.46 -8.66
N ASP A 56 6.17 -0.44 -7.90
CA ASP A 56 6.79 -1.16 -6.80
C ASP A 56 6.63 -2.68 -6.93
N ASN A 57 6.88 -3.41 -5.85
CA ASN A 57 6.75 -4.86 -5.85
C ASN A 57 5.31 -5.33 -6.15
N LEU A 58 4.28 -4.66 -5.64
CA LEU A 58 2.88 -5.02 -5.93
C LEU A 58 2.54 -4.80 -7.40
N CYS A 59 3.21 -3.85 -8.05
CA CYS A 59 3.02 -3.55 -9.46
C CYS A 59 3.64 -4.60 -10.40
N ALA A 60 4.31 -5.65 -9.91
CA ALA A 60 4.98 -6.68 -10.73
C ALA A 60 4.11 -7.20 -11.87
N HIS A 61 2.86 -7.54 -11.57
CA HIS A 61 1.89 -8.08 -12.53
C HIS A 61 0.78 -7.08 -12.88
N CYS A 62 0.94 -5.79 -12.57
CA CYS A 62 -0.11 -4.81 -12.81
C CYS A 62 -0.27 -4.54 -14.32
N PRO A 63 -1.48 -4.63 -14.89
CA PRO A 63 -1.70 -4.38 -16.32
C PRO A 63 -1.43 -2.92 -16.72
N ASN A 64 -1.47 -2.00 -15.74
CA ASN A 64 -1.17 -0.58 -15.92
C ASN A 64 0.32 -0.24 -15.82
N ARG A 65 1.19 -1.21 -15.54
CA ARG A 65 2.64 -1.02 -15.46
C ARG A 65 3.23 -0.80 -16.86
N LYS A 66 4.09 0.21 -17.00
CA LYS A 66 4.86 0.55 -18.20
C LYS A 66 6.33 0.73 -17.80
N GLY A 67 7.08 -0.37 -17.81
CA GLY A 67 8.45 -0.37 -17.29
C GLY A 67 8.43 -0.07 -15.79
N ASP A 68 9.09 1.01 -15.37
CA ASP A 68 9.09 1.44 -13.96
C ASP A 68 8.02 2.50 -13.64
N ASP A 69 7.19 2.87 -14.61
CA ASP A 69 6.13 3.87 -14.45
C ASP A 69 4.73 3.25 -14.60
N CYS A 70 3.71 4.01 -14.24
CA CYS A 70 2.31 3.64 -14.33
C CYS A 70 1.62 4.46 -15.44
N SER A 71 0.78 3.81 -16.24
CA SER A 71 -0.05 4.51 -17.24
C SER A 71 -1.03 5.49 -16.60
N SER A 72 -1.38 5.27 -15.33
CA SER A 72 -2.30 6.12 -14.58
C SER A 72 -1.58 7.22 -13.83
N LYS A 73 -2.09 8.45 -13.97
CA LYS A 73 -1.60 9.62 -13.23
C LYS A 73 -2.23 9.77 -11.83
N LYS A 74 -3.22 8.94 -11.48
CA LYS A 74 -3.90 9.02 -10.17
C LYS A 74 -3.04 8.49 -9.01
N PRO A 75 -2.39 7.31 -9.11
CA PRO A 75 -1.66 6.75 -7.98
C PRO A 75 -0.56 7.64 -7.40
N PRO A 76 0.23 8.39 -8.21
CA PRO A 76 1.20 9.35 -7.66
C PRO A 76 0.56 10.42 -6.76
N VAL A 77 -0.67 10.86 -7.06
CA VAL A 77 -1.39 11.84 -6.22
C VAL A 77 -1.72 11.24 -4.85
N PHE A 78 -2.08 9.97 -4.79
CA PHE A 78 -2.35 9.28 -3.52
C PHE A 78 -1.06 9.11 -2.71
N ASP A 79 0.05 8.80 -3.38
CA ASP A 79 1.36 8.67 -2.74
C ASP A 79 1.78 9.96 -2.05
N GLU A 80 1.72 11.10 -2.76
CA GLU A 80 2.08 12.40 -2.19
C GLU A 80 1.22 12.74 -0.96
N LYS A 81 -0.09 12.50 -1.02
CA LYS A 81 -1.00 12.75 0.11
C LYS A 81 -0.68 11.89 1.32
N VAL A 82 -0.27 10.63 1.12
CA VAL A 82 0.15 9.75 2.22
C VAL A 82 1.45 10.25 2.83
N LEU A 83 2.43 10.58 2.00
CA LEU A 83 3.72 11.10 2.47
C LEU A 83 3.56 12.38 3.29
N GLU A 84 2.79 13.34 2.76
CA GLU A 84 2.50 14.61 3.43
C GLU A 84 1.83 14.39 4.80
N LYS A 85 0.76 13.59 4.84
CA LYS A 85 -0.01 13.38 6.07
C LYS A 85 0.68 12.47 7.09
N ALA A 86 1.50 11.52 6.65
CA ALA A 86 2.25 10.62 7.55
C ALA A 86 3.60 11.20 8.01
N GLY A 87 4.02 12.33 7.44
CA GLY A 87 5.34 12.91 7.66
C GLY A 87 6.46 11.99 7.16
N LEU A 88 6.28 11.39 5.98
CA LEU A 88 7.21 10.45 5.35
C LEU A 88 7.82 11.07 4.09
N SER A 89 8.88 10.45 3.57
CA SER A 89 9.52 10.89 2.33
C SER A 89 9.92 9.71 1.45
N TYR A 90 9.96 9.92 0.13
CA TYR A 90 10.53 8.91 -0.78
C TYR A 90 11.99 8.62 -0.44
N GLY A 91 12.41 7.37 -0.63
CA GLY A 91 13.72 6.86 -0.26
C GLY A 91 13.84 6.48 1.22
N GLN A 92 12.89 6.90 2.07
CA GLN A 92 12.86 6.48 3.47
C GLN A 92 12.66 4.97 3.57
N VAL A 93 13.49 4.36 4.42
CA VAL A 93 13.36 2.95 4.80
C VAL A 93 12.77 2.90 6.20
N LEU A 94 11.79 2.05 6.38
CA LEU A 94 11.11 1.78 7.65
C LEU A 94 10.60 0.35 7.64
N THR A 95 10.25 -0.18 8.79
CA THR A 95 9.61 -1.49 8.90
C THR A 95 8.15 -1.42 8.44
N TRP A 96 7.59 -2.55 8.01
CA TRP A 96 6.15 -2.66 7.74
C TRP A 96 5.32 -2.33 8.99
N GLY A 97 5.78 -2.72 10.17
CA GLY A 97 5.15 -2.36 11.45
C GLY A 97 5.01 -0.85 11.60
N GLU A 98 6.08 -0.08 11.38
CA GLU A 98 6.03 1.39 11.45
C GLU A 98 5.13 2.01 10.38
N LEU A 99 5.22 1.53 9.13
CA LEU A 99 4.40 2.04 8.05
C LEU A 99 2.92 1.77 8.30
N SER A 100 2.57 0.54 8.67
CA SER A 100 1.19 0.11 8.89
C SER A 100 0.52 0.86 10.03
N GLN A 101 1.23 1.18 11.12
CA GLN A 101 0.69 2.02 12.19
C GLN A 101 0.39 3.44 11.70
N LYS A 102 1.33 4.06 10.96
CA LYS A 102 1.12 5.39 10.37
C LYS A 102 -0.06 5.40 9.40
N THR A 103 -0.13 4.45 8.49
CA THR A 103 -1.21 4.37 7.50
C THR A 103 -2.54 4.00 8.13
N LYS A 104 -2.57 3.26 9.24
CA LYS A 104 -3.80 2.97 9.99
C LYS A 104 -4.42 4.22 10.63
N VAL A 105 -3.61 5.14 11.14
CA VAL A 105 -4.10 6.46 11.59
C VAL A 105 -4.71 7.22 10.41
N LEU A 106 -4.01 7.26 9.26
CA LEU A 106 -4.54 7.87 8.05
C LEU A 106 -5.81 7.19 7.53
N PHE A 107 -5.92 5.87 7.66
CA PHE A 107 -7.11 5.11 7.28
C PHE A 107 -8.31 5.54 8.11
N ARG A 108 -8.12 5.76 9.42
CA ARG A 108 -9.17 6.24 10.31
C ARG A 108 -9.60 7.66 9.96
N GLU A 109 -8.64 8.56 9.79
CA GLU A 109 -8.88 10.01 9.83
C GLU A 109 -8.94 10.68 8.45
N SER A 110 -8.29 10.11 7.44
CA SER A 110 -8.01 10.79 6.16
C SER A 110 -8.28 9.92 4.93
N LEU A 111 -8.86 8.72 5.06
CA LEU A 111 -9.07 7.80 3.93
C LEU A 111 -9.83 8.44 2.77
N GLU A 112 -10.91 9.18 3.03
CA GLU A 112 -11.68 9.87 1.99
C GLU A 112 -10.85 10.97 1.30
N GLN A 113 -10.09 11.74 2.08
CA GLN A 113 -9.25 12.83 1.55
C GLN A 113 -8.13 12.30 0.66
N ILE A 114 -7.59 11.13 0.99
CA ILE A 114 -6.52 10.47 0.24
C ILE A 114 -7.11 9.74 -0.96
N CYS A 115 -8.02 8.79 -0.70
CA CYS A 115 -8.48 7.77 -1.63
C CYS A 115 -9.87 8.04 -2.23
N GLY A 116 -10.56 9.15 -1.94
CA GLY A 116 -11.96 9.35 -2.36
C GLY A 116 -12.22 9.32 -3.87
N THR A 117 -11.17 9.44 -4.71
CA THR A 117 -11.26 9.28 -6.18
C THR A 117 -10.69 7.95 -6.70
N CYS A 118 -10.34 7.04 -5.80
CA CYS A 118 -9.93 5.67 -6.07
C CYS A 118 -11.16 4.81 -6.37
N GLU A 119 -11.05 3.91 -7.35
CA GLU A 119 -12.12 2.97 -7.72
C GLU A 119 -12.48 2.01 -6.57
N TRP A 120 -11.50 1.70 -5.71
CA TRP A 120 -11.67 0.77 -4.59
C TRP A 120 -12.08 1.46 -3.28
N TYR A 121 -12.27 2.78 -3.29
CA TYR A 121 -12.65 3.53 -2.08
C TYR A 121 -13.88 2.97 -1.36
N PRO A 122 -15.01 2.63 -2.04
CA PRO A 122 -16.19 2.11 -1.34
C PRO A 122 -15.92 0.79 -0.60
N ILE A 123 -15.02 -0.04 -1.13
CA ILE A 123 -14.60 -1.29 -0.49
C ILE A 123 -13.77 -0.99 0.76
N CYS A 124 -12.77 -0.11 0.62
CA CYS A 124 -11.92 0.31 1.74
C CYS A 124 -12.73 0.97 2.87
N ASP A 125 -13.67 1.84 2.53
CA ASP A 125 -14.46 2.60 3.50
C ASP A 125 -15.38 1.68 4.32
N ARG A 126 -16.00 0.67 3.70
CA ARG A 126 -16.78 -0.37 4.40
C ARG A 126 -15.95 -1.09 5.48
N LYS A 127 -14.64 -1.23 5.28
CA LYS A 127 -13.73 -1.92 6.20
C LYS A 127 -13.09 -0.99 7.24
N ARG A 128 -13.49 0.28 7.29
CA ARG A 128 -12.90 1.26 8.22
C ARG A 128 -12.97 0.81 9.67
N GLU A 129 -14.10 0.26 10.11
CA GLU A 129 -14.24 -0.25 11.46
C GLU A 129 -13.31 -1.45 11.71
N GLU A 130 -13.28 -2.42 10.79
CA GLU A 130 -12.44 -3.63 10.90
C GLU A 130 -10.94 -3.28 10.96
N VAL A 131 -10.47 -2.44 10.04
CA VAL A 131 -9.06 -2.01 9.97
C VAL A 131 -8.68 -1.24 11.23
N THR A 132 -9.57 -0.38 11.74
CA THR A 132 -9.27 0.47 12.89
C THR A 132 -9.47 -0.21 14.24
N ALA A 133 -10.19 -1.33 14.29
CA ALA A 133 -10.42 -2.15 15.49
C ALA A 133 -9.33 -3.20 15.73
N GLN A 134 -8.53 -3.55 14.71
CA GLN A 134 -7.38 -4.44 14.89
C GLN A 134 -6.45 -3.85 15.97
N LYS A 135 -6.07 -4.63 16.99
CA LYS A 135 -5.09 -4.17 17.99
C LYS A 135 -3.70 -4.01 17.33
N PRO A 136 -2.88 -3.07 17.81
CA PRO A 136 -1.50 -2.93 17.36
C PRO A 136 -0.69 -4.19 17.70
#